data_AF-A0AA46P4H8-F1
#
_entry.id   AF-A0AA46P4H8-F1
#
_cell.length_a   1.000
_cell.length_b   1.000
_cell.length_c   1.000
_cell.angle_alpha   90.00
_cell.angle_beta   90.00
_cell.angle_gamma   90.00
#
_symmetry.space_group_name_H-M   'P 1'
#
loop_
_entity.id
_entity.type
_entity.pdbx_description
1 polymer ?
#
loop_
_entity_poly.entity_id
_entity_poly.type
_entity_poly.pdbx_seq_one_letter_code
_entity_poly.pdbx_strand_id
1 'polypeptide(L)'
;MLVASTENGVRISLIGSHSIPVLQQYRKNHNFYCPECKEKVIMKIGKKRIPHFSHRKGSECPERYERETEYHMSGKVLLFQWLKKKGLNPILEPFYPEISQRPDIDVHYEGVHYALEYQCSNISEELFIKRTEAYLKTGIVPIWILAGKSIKRMGKAKISLSGFQYLFLRQAASGHWVIPSFCPTTKSFINIHHIQPLTVRNACAHYDVKPIFQADPAILFNPYFKNDINLDEWKREVRKIKNSLSQNSGAIRNNFLQDLYSRSIAPAFLPPEIGLPVRHSPYIETSPI
;
A
#
# COMPACT_ATOMS: atom_id res chain seq x y z
N MET A 1 -8.56 -14.23 7.47
CA MET A 1 -9.80 -13.87 6.79
C MET A 1 -10.86 -13.54 7.83
N LEU A 2 -11.68 -12.54 7.57
CA LEU A 2 -12.79 -12.08 8.42
C LEU A 2 -14.16 -12.57 7.93
N VAL A 3 -14.25 -13.10 6.71
CA VAL A 3 -15.50 -13.57 6.08
C VAL A 3 -15.37 -15.01 5.57
N ALA A 4 -16.34 -15.87 5.84
CA ALA A 4 -16.37 -17.25 5.31
C ALA A 4 -17.76 -17.62 4.79
N SER A 5 -17.86 -18.75 4.09
CA SER A 5 -19.15 -19.35 3.71
C SER A 5 -19.50 -20.51 4.64
N THR A 6 -20.78 -20.69 4.96
CA THR A 6 -21.27 -21.90 5.63
C THR A 6 -21.38 -23.09 4.68
N GLU A 7 -21.69 -24.28 5.19
CA GLU A 7 -22.04 -25.46 4.39
C GLU A 7 -23.17 -25.21 3.38
N ASN A 8 -24.07 -24.27 3.67
CA ASN A 8 -25.19 -23.91 2.80
C ASN A 8 -24.84 -22.77 1.82
N GLY A 9 -23.57 -22.37 1.73
CA GLY A 9 -23.11 -21.27 0.89
C GLY A 9 -23.41 -19.86 1.43
N VAL A 10 -24.04 -19.74 2.60
CA VAL A 10 -24.35 -18.44 3.22
C VAL A 10 -23.08 -17.77 3.72
N ARG A 11 -22.91 -16.50 3.36
CA ARG A 11 -21.74 -15.70 3.72
C ARG A 11 -21.87 -15.13 5.14
N ILE A 12 -20.84 -15.32 5.96
CA ILE A 12 -20.78 -14.85 7.35
C ILE A 12 -19.56 -13.95 7.53
N SER A 13 -19.81 -12.72 8.01
CA SER A 13 -18.78 -11.77 8.45
C SER A 13 -18.63 -11.80 9.96
N LEU A 14 -17.38 -11.83 10.44
CA LEU A 14 -17.05 -11.72 11.86
C LEU A 14 -17.04 -10.28 12.36
N ILE A 15 -17.17 -9.30 11.45
CA ILE A 15 -17.23 -7.88 11.76
C ILE A 15 -18.68 -7.40 11.77
N GLY A 16 -19.12 -6.83 12.90
CA GLY A 16 -20.49 -6.33 13.09
C GLY A 16 -21.03 -6.63 14.49
N SER A 17 -22.36 -6.72 14.60
CA SER A 17 -23.12 -6.80 15.86
C SER A 17 -23.10 -8.18 16.54
N HIS A 18 -22.22 -9.10 16.15
CA HIS A 18 -22.17 -10.43 16.76
C HIS A 18 -21.38 -10.38 18.06
N SER A 19 -22.06 -10.59 19.18
CA SER A 19 -21.39 -10.79 20.46
C SER A 19 -20.60 -12.10 20.45
N ILE A 20 -19.55 -12.19 21.28
CA ILE A 20 -18.74 -13.42 21.42
C ILE A 20 -19.61 -14.68 21.67
N PRO A 21 -20.65 -14.65 22.54
CA PRO A 21 -21.55 -15.79 22.72
C PRO A 21 -22.25 -16.23 21.43
N VAL A 22 -22.72 -15.29 20.62
CA VAL A 22 -23.36 -15.59 19.33
C VAL A 22 -22.37 -16.27 18.39
N LEU A 23 -21.15 -15.74 18.26
CA LEU A 23 -20.11 -16.36 17.43
C LEU A 23 -19.75 -17.78 17.91
N GLN A 24 -19.73 -18.01 19.23
CA GLN A 24 -19.49 -19.34 19.78
C GLN A 24 -20.61 -20.33 19.45
N GLN A 25 -21.86 -19.89 19.45
CA GLN A 25 -23.00 -20.71 19.05
C GLN A 25 -22.95 -21.04 17.55
N TYR A 26 -22.67 -20.05 16.70
CA TYR A 26 -22.44 -20.29 15.27
C TYR A 26 -21.33 -21.31 15.02
N ARG A 27 -20.22 -21.20 15.75
CA ARG A 27 -19.10 -22.15 15.65
C ARG A 27 -19.47 -23.58 16.01
N LYS A 28 -20.43 -23.79 16.91
CA LYS A 28 -20.91 -25.12 17.30
C LYS A 28 -21.84 -25.73 16.26
N ASN A 29 -22.63 -24.89 15.59
CA ASN A 29 -23.74 -25.34 14.75
C ASN A 29 -23.40 -25.41 13.26
N HIS A 30 -22.30 -24.78 12.83
CA HIS A 30 -21.96 -24.66 11.41
C HIS A 30 -20.51 -25.04 11.13
N ASN A 31 -20.29 -25.50 9.91
CA ASN A 31 -18.98 -25.60 9.29
C ASN A 31 -18.72 -24.33 8.47
N PHE A 32 -17.44 -23.96 8.34
CA PHE A 32 -17.05 -22.77 7.60
C PHE A 32 -16.05 -23.17 6.53
N TYR A 33 -16.18 -22.54 5.36
CA TYR A 33 -15.39 -22.81 4.18
C TYR A 33 -14.82 -21.51 3.65
N CYS A 34 -13.59 -21.59 3.15
CA CYS A 34 -12.95 -20.47 2.45
C CYS A 34 -13.73 -20.17 1.17
N PRO A 35 -14.14 -18.92 0.91
CA PRO A 35 -14.85 -18.57 -0.32
C PRO A 35 -14.02 -18.83 -1.58
N GLU A 36 -12.70 -18.79 -1.46
CA GLU A 36 -11.74 -18.90 -2.57
C GLU A 36 -11.38 -20.37 -2.86
N CYS A 37 -10.71 -21.07 -1.94
CA CYS A 37 -10.28 -22.46 -2.15
C CYS A 37 -11.32 -23.52 -1.78
N LYS A 38 -12.46 -23.12 -1.20
CA LYS A 38 -13.52 -24.02 -0.71
C LYS A 38 -13.10 -25.00 0.40
N GLU A 39 -11.87 -24.93 0.89
CA GLU A 39 -11.42 -25.75 2.01
C GLU A 39 -12.06 -25.32 3.34
N LYS A 40 -12.18 -26.27 4.28
CA LYS A 40 -12.73 -26.02 5.62
C LYS A 40 -11.79 -25.13 6.45
N VAL A 41 -12.34 -24.03 6.99
CA VAL A 41 -11.64 -23.08 7.87
C VAL A 41 -12.13 -23.18 9.31
N ILE A 42 -11.31 -22.73 10.25
CA ILE A 42 -11.61 -22.74 11.69
C ILE A 42 -11.91 -21.32 12.15
N MET A 43 -13.08 -21.11 12.76
CA MET A 43 -13.40 -19.86 13.44
C MET A 43 -12.64 -19.78 14.78
N LYS A 44 -11.67 -18.87 14.85
CA LYS A 44 -10.87 -18.56 16.03
C LYS A 44 -11.53 -17.40 16.78
N ILE A 45 -12.04 -17.69 17.97
CA ILE A 45 -12.66 -16.71 18.87
C ILE A 45 -11.79 -16.63 20.12
N GLY A 46 -11.16 -15.48 20.35
CA GLY A 46 -10.31 -15.23 21.51
C GLY A 46 -10.76 -14.00 22.29
N LYS A 47 -10.32 -13.88 23.54
CA LYS A 47 -10.59 -12.69 24.37
C LYS A 47 -9.71 -11.48 24.02
N LYS A 48 -8.50 -11.73 23.46
CA LYS A 48 -7.50 -10.70 23.15
C LYS A 48 -7.42 -10.34 21.66
N ARG A 49 -7.58 -11.33 20.78
CA ARG A 49 -7.44 -11.16 19.32
C ARG A 49 -8.80 -11.01 18.66
N ILE A 50 -8.85 -10.23 17.59
CA ILE A 50 -10.01 -10.10 16.71
C ILE A 50 -10.44 -11.50 16.24
N PRO A 51 -11.74 -11.86 16.35
CA PRO A 51 -12.25 -13.10 15.78
C PRO A 51 -11.94 -13.20 14.28
N HIS A 52 -11.42 -14.33 13.83
CA HIS A 52 -11.03 -14.56 12.44
C HIS A 52 -11.18 -16.02 12.04
N PHE A 53 -11.23 -16.26 10.73
CA PHE A 53 -11.13 -17.59 10.14
C PHE A 53 -9.68 -17.90 9.76
N SER A 54 -9.24 -19.12 10.08
CA SER A 54 -7.90 -19.62 9.77
C SER A 54 -7.96 -20.97 9.05
N HIS A 55 -7.20 -21.13 7.97
CA HIS A 55 -6.95 -22.42 7.34
C HIS A 55 -6.19 -23.37 8.30
N ARG A 56 -6.34 -24.68 8.08
CA ARG A 56 -5.51 -25.69 8.75
C ARG A 56 -4.07 -25.65 8.21
N LYS A 57 -3.10 -26.07 9.02
CA LYS A 57 -1.72 -26.24 8.55
C LYS A 57 -1.72 -27.23 7.38
N GLY A 58 -1.09 -26.87 6.26
CA GLY A 58 -1.02 -27.71 5.07
C GLY A 58 -2.02 -27.37 3.96
N SER A 59 -2.97 -26.48 4.21
CA SER A 59 -3.90 -25.96 3.18
C SER A 59 -3.17 -25.32 2.00
N GLU A 60 -3.63 -25.57 0.78
CA GLU A 60 -3.12 -25.01 -0.47
C GLU A 60 -4.03 -23.88 -0.99
N CYS A 61 -4.39 -22.95 -0.10
CA CYS A 61 -5.07 -21.72 -0.53
C CYS A 61 -4.05 -20.78 -1.22
N PRO A 62 -4.35 -20.19 -2.39
CA PRO A 62 -3.48 -19.19 -3.02
C PRO A 62 -3.16 -18.01 -2.09
N GLU A 63 -4.05 -17.69 -1.17
CA GLU A 63 -3.88 -16.68 -0.12
C GLU A 63 -2.78 -17.00 0.94
N ARG A 64 -2.13 -18.18 0.88
CA ARG A 64 -1.11 -18.59 1.86
C ARG A 64 0.08 -17.63 1.95
N TYR A 65 0.28 -16.79 0.95
CA TYR A 65 1.33 -15.76 0.93
C TYR A 65 1.12 -14.66 1.97
N GLU A 66 -0.09 -14.50 2.51
CA GLU A 66 -0.41 -13.48 3.50
C GLU A 66 -0.82 -14.10 4.83
N ARG A 67 0.15 -14.30 5.73
CA ARG A 67 -0.18 -14.57 7.13
C ARG A 67 -0.81 -13.31 7.71
N GLU A 68 -2.13 -13.29 7.75
CA GLU A 68 -2.86 -12.18 8.36
C GLU A 68 -2.41 -11.98 9.81
N THR A 69 -1.80 -10.83 10.06
CA THR A 69 -1.41 -10.39 11.41
C THR A 69 -2.56 -9.63 12.06
N GLU A 70 -2.51 -9.46 13.38
CA GLU A 70 -3.44 -8.59 14.10
C GLU A 70 -3.43 -7.15 13.56
N TYR A 71 -2.26 -6.68 13.13
CA TYR A 71 -2.11 -5.38 12.47
C TYR A 71 -2.86 -5.32 11.14
N HIS A 72 -2.80 -6.39 10.34
CA HIS A 72 -3.54 -6.50 9.08
C HIS A 72 -5.05 -6.45 9.34
N MET A 73 -5.55 -7.38 10.17
CA MET A 73 -6.98 -7.46 10.50
C MET A 73 -7.51 -6.16 11.09
N SER A 74 -6.78 -5.53 12.03
CA SER A 74 -7.18 -4.25 12.62
C SER A 74 -7.27 -3.13 11.57
N GLY A 75 -6.32 -3.06 10.63
CA GLY A 75 -6.38 -2.09 9.54
C GLY A 75 -7.60 -2.27 8.65
N LYS A 76 -7.87 -3.50 8.20
CA LYS A 76 -9.06 -3.82 7.39
C LYS A 76 -10.35 -3.44 8.07
N VAL A 77 -10.50 -3.82 9.34
CA VAL A 77 -11.70 -3.51 10.14
C VAL A 77 -11.90 -2.01 10.25
N LEU A 78 -10.85 -1.25 10.57
CA LEU A 78 -10.94 0.20 10.72
C LEU A 78 -11.29 0.89 9.40
N LEU A 79 -10.68 0.48 8.28
CA LEU A 79 -10.99 1.01 6.95
C LEU A 79 -12.44 0.72 6.56
N PHE A 80 -12.90 -0.53 6.74
CA PHE A 80 -14.27 -0.94 6.46
C PHE A 80 -15.29 -0.15 7.29
N GLN A 81 -15.06 -0.04 8.60
CA GLN A 81 -15.94 0.72 9.50
C GLN A 81 -15.96 2.21 9.16
N TRP A 82 -14.81 2.78 8.80
CA TRP A 82 -14.72 4.17 8.39
C TRP A 82 -15.51 4.45 7.10
N LEU A 83 -15.38 3.60 6.08
CA LEU A 83 -16.17 3.71 4.85
C LEU A 83 -17.68 3.64 5.15
N LYS A 84 -18.11 2.68 5.99
CA LYS A 84 -19.52 2.60 6.45
C LYS A 84 -19.97 3.87 7.15
N LYS A 85 -19.14 4.41 8.07
CA LYS A 85 -19.46 5.65 8.80
C LYS A 85 -19.57 6.86 7.87
N LYS A 86 -18.91 6.83 6.72
CA LYS A 86 -19.01 7.86 5.68
C LYS A 86 -20.21 7.69 4.75
N GLY A 87 -21.13 6.77 5.06
CA GLY A 87 -22.35 6.54 4.29
C GLY A 87 -22.13 5.73 3.01
N LEU A 88 -20.96 5.10 2.87
CA LEU A 88 -20.69 4.19 1.77
C LEU A 88 -21.17 2.77 2.13
N ASN A 89 -21.33 1.94 1.10
CA ASN A 89 -21.76 0.54 1.24
C ASN A 89 -20.60 -0.43 0.95
N PRO A 90 -19.52 -0.44 1.75
CA PRO A 90 -18.41 -1.34 1.50
C PRO A 90 -18.79 -2.80 1.80
N ILE A 91 -18.16 -3.72 1.08
CA ILE A 91 -18.27 -5.16 1.28
C ILE A 91 -16.89 -5.69 1.68
N LEU A 92 -16.78 -6.35 2.84
CA LEU A 92 -15.51 -6.87 3.36
C LEU A 92 -15.19 -8.21 2.70
N GLU A 93 -14.02 -8.41 2.10
CA GLU A 93 -13.56 -9.71 1.53
C GLU A 93 -14.56 -10.41 0.57
N PRO A 94 -15.13 -9.74 -0.45
CA PRO A 94 -15.92 -10.44 -1.47
C PRO A 94 -15.02 -11.27 -2.36
N PHE A 95 -15.46 -12.48 -2.70
CA PHE A 95 -14.76 -13.30 -3.66
C PHE A 95 -15.33 -13.07 -5.06
N TYR A 96 -14.44 -12.84 -6.03
CA TYR A 96 -14.72 -12.62 -7.45
C TYR A 96 -14.27 -13.86 -8.23
N PRO A 97 -15.17 -14.84 -8.48
CA PRO A 97 -14.81 -16.10 -9.11
C PRO A 97 -14.19 -15.93 -10.50
N GLU A 98 -14.69 -14.97 -11.28
CA GLU A 98 -14.29 -14.68 -12.66
C GLU A 98 -12.81 -14.30 -12.80
N ILE A 99 -12.25 -13.68 -11.78
CA ILE A 99 -10.83 -13.29 -11.71
C ILE A 99 -10.06 -14.01 -10.61
N SER A 100 -10.74 -14.90 -9.88
CA SER A 100 -10.21 -15.59 -8.71
C SER A 100 -9.52 -14.63 -7.74
N GLN A 101 -10.13 -13.46 -7.51
CA GLN A 101 -9.61 -12.42 -6.61
C GLN A 101 -10.51 -12.24 -5.40
N ARG A 102 -9.92 -11.74 -4.32
CA ARG A 102 -10.62 -11.36 -3.10
C ARG A 102 -9.99 -10.11 -2.52
N PRO A 103 -10.49 -8.91 -2.86
CA PRO A 103 -9.96 -7.70 -2.24
C PRO A 103 -10.32 -7.68 -0.77
N ASP A 104 -9.52 -6.99 0.03
CA ASP A 104 -9.84 -6.80 1.44
C ASP A 104 -11.17 -6.07 1.63
N ILE A 105 -11.41 -5.03 0.84
CA ILE A 105 -12.66 -4.28 0.86
C ILE A 105 -13.05 -3.90 -0.56
N ASP A 106 -14.29 -4.16 -0.90
CA ASP A 106 -14.96 -3.64 -2.08
C ASP A 106 -15.80 -2.42 -1.72
N VAL A 107 -15.82 -1.41 -2.58
CA VAL A 107 -16.62 -0.20 -2.36
C VAL A 107 -16.89 0.56 -3.66
N HIS A 108 -18.09 1.13 -3.78
CA HIS A 108 -18.41 2.08 -4.83
C HIS A 108 -18.30 3.51 -4.30
N TYR A 109 -17.63 4.38 -5.05
CA TYR A 109 -17.49 5.79 -4.72
C TYR A 109 -17.53 6.63 -6.00
N GLU A 110 -18.42 7.63 -6.02
CA GLU A 110 -18.61 8.54 -7.17
C GLU A 110 -18.80 7.82 -8.53
N GLY A 111 -19.56 6.72 -8.52
CA GLY A 111 -19.84 5.93 -9.73
C GLY A 111 -18.72 4.99 -10.17
N VAL A 112 -17.60 4.94 -9.43
CA VAL A 112 -16.47 4.05 -9.71
C VAL A 112 -16.44 2.90 -8.71
N HIS A 113 -16.19 1.70 -9.22
CA HIS A 113 -16.07 0.46 -8.44
C HIS A 113 -14.60 0.24 -8.03
N TYR A 114 -14.32 0.19 -6.73
CA TYR A 114 -12.97 0.06 -6.20
C TYR A 114 -12.75 -1.24 -5.43
N ALA A 115 -11.57 -1.83 -5.64
CA ALA A 115 -11.00 -2.89 -4.82
C ALA A 115 -9.89 -2.31 -3.93
N LEU A 116 -10.09 -2.27 -2.62
CA LEU A 116 -9.06 -1.83 -1.67
C LEU A 116 -8.28 -3.05 -1.17
N GLU A 117 -6.94 -2.94 -1.22
CA GLU A 117 -6.01 -3.98 -0.78
C GLU A 117 -5.08 -3.39 0.30
N TYR A 118 -5.17 -3.86 1.55
CA TYR A 118 -4.40 -3.30 2.67
C TYR A 118 -3.13 -4.10 2.95
N GLN A 119 -2.07 -3.83 2.19
CA GLN A 119 -0.89 -4.69 2.21
C GLN A 119 0.05 -4.44 3.41
N CYS A 120 0.28 -5.49 4.19
CA CYS A 120 1.12 -5.47 5.40
C CYS A 120 2.48 -6.19 5.30
N SER A 121 2.70 -6.94 4.22
CA SER A 121 3.92 -7.74 3.97
C SER A 121 4.25 -7.74 2.48
N ASN A 122 5.52 -7.96 2.14
CA ASN A 122 5.91 -8.02 0.75
C ASN A 122 5.32 -9.25 0.07
N ILE A 123 4.76 -9.04 -1.12
CA ILE A 123 4.47 -10.08 -2.11
C ILE A 123 5.42 -9.89 -3.30
N SER A 124 5.51 -10.88 -4.19
CA SER A 124 6.30 -10.71 -5.40
C SER A 124 5.68 -9.64 -6.29
N GLU A 125 6.51 -8.95 -7.08
CA GLU A 125 6.05 -7.94 -8.03
C GLU A 125 5.12 -8.55 -9.07
N GLU A 126 5.43 -9.75 -9.55
CA GLU A 126 4.59 -10.49 -10.51
C GLU A 126 3.21 -10.77 -9.94
N LEU A 127 3.10 -11.12 -8.64
CA LEU A 127 1.82 -11.34 -7.99
C LEU A 127 1.03 -10.04 -7.83
N PHE A 128 1.70 -8.95 -7.45
CA PHE A 128 1.06 -7.62 -7.33
C PHE A 128 0.49 -7.15 -8.67
N ILE A 129 1.28 -7.25 -9.75
CA ILE A 129 0.88 -6.88 -11.11
C ILE A 129 -0.27 -7.77 -11.56
N LYS A 130 -0.16 -9.10 -11.41
CA LYS A 130 -1.22 -10.05 -11.76
C LYS A 130 -2.56 -9.71 -11.11
N ARG A 131 -2.55 -9.39 -9.80
CA ARG A 131 -3.78 -9.02 -9.06
C ARG A 131 -4.33 -7.68 -9.56
N THR A 132 -3.46 -6.70 -9.76
CA THR A 132 -3.83 -5.37 -10.28
C THR A 132 -4.50 -5.48 -11.65
N GLU A 133 -3.89 -6.20 -12.59
CA GLU A 133 -4.44 -6.42 -13.92
C GLU A 133 -5.75 -7.18 -13.90
N ALA A 134 -5.90 -8.16 -12.99
CA ALA A 134 -7.13 -8.93 -12.86
C ALA A 134 -8.33 -8.02 -12.53
N TYR A 135 -8.17 -7.08 -11.58
CA TYR A 135 -9.21 -6.10 -11.26
C TYR A 135 -9.49 -5.15 -12.44
N LEU A 136 -8.44 -4.62 -13.08
CA LEU A 136 -8.60 -3.67 -14.18
C LEU A 136 -9.34 -4.29 -15.37
N LYS A 137 -9.10 -5.57 -15.66
CA LYS A 137 -9.80 -6.31 -16.74
C LYS A 137 -11.31 -6.44 -16.52
N THR A 138 -11.79 -6.31 -15.28
CA THR A 138 -13.22 -6.34 -14.94
C THR A 138 -13.81 -4.95 -14.65
N GLY A 139 -13.05 -3.88 -14.91
CA GLY A 139 -13.49 -2.50 -14.65
C GLY A 139 -13.44 -2.10 -13.18
N ILE A 140 -12.79 -2.90 -12.33
CA ILE A 140 -12.60 -2.61 -10.90
C ILE A 140 -11.27 -1.87 -10.74
N VAL A 141 -11.29 -0.70 -10.10
CA VAL A 141 -10.08 0.10 -9.87
C VAL A 141 -9.41 -0.31 -8.56
N PRO A 142 -8.22 -0.94 -8.58
CA PRO A 142 -7.54 -1.31 -7.35
C PRO A 142 -6.88 -0.09 -6.68
N ILE A 143 -7.00 0.00 -5.36
CA ILE A 143 -6.22 0.92 -4.51
C ILE A 143 -5.46 0.08 -3.49
N TRP A 144 -4.17 -0.07 -3.72
CA TRP A 144 -3.24 -0.70 -2.80
C TRP A 144 -2.83 0.28 -1.70
N ILE A 145 -3.14 -0.04 -0.46
CA ILE A 145 -2.88 0.78 0.73
C ILE A 145 -1.70 0.19 1.49
N LEU A 146 -0.59 0.92 1.54
CA LEU A 146 0.61 0.49 2.25
C LEU A 146 0.40 0.51 3.77
N ALA A 147 0.85 -0.51 4.48
CA ALA A 147 0.86 -0.51 5.94
C ALA A 147 1.78 0.57 6.52
N GLY A 148 1.25 1.42 7.41
CA GLY A 148 2.00 2.55 7.99
C GLY A 148 3.28 2.14 8.73
N LYS A 149 3.32 0.94 9.34
CA LYS A 149 4.52 0.38 9.98
C LYS A 149 5.69 0.12 9.02
N SER A 150 5.42 0.07 7.71
CA SER A 150 6.45 -0.14 6.68
C SER A 150 7.09 1.18 6.20
N ILE A 151 6.52 2.33 6.56
CA ILE A 151 7.05 3.64 6.18
C ILE A 151 8.32 3.93 6.96
N LYS A 152 9.43 4.11 6.25
CA LYS A 152 10.73 4.47 6.83
C LYS A 152 11.07 5.93 6.52
N ARG A 153 10.62 6.84 7.38
CA ARG A 153 10.95 8.27 7.25
C ARG A 153 12.41 8.52 7.64
N MET A 154 13.12 9.29 6.83
CA MET A 154 14.53 9.68 7.03
C MET A 154 14.65 11.18 7.29
N GLY A 155 13.83 11.71 8.19
CA GLY A 155 13.70 13.14 8.47
C GLY A 155 12.37 13.73 8.01
N LYS A 156 12.31 15.06 7.87
CA LYS A 156 11.05 15.78 7.60
C LYS A 156 10.53 15.60 6.17
N ALA A 157 11.42 15.55 5.18
CA ALA A 157 11.07 15.57 3.75
C ALA A 157 11.75 14.44 2.96
N LYS A 158 12.24 13.39 3.64
CA LYS A 158 12.95 12.27 3.02
C LYS A 158 12.39 10.94 3.48
N ILE A 159 12.29 9.98 2.57
CA ILE A 159 11.77 8.63 2.80
C ILE A 159 12.72 7.60 2.20
N SER A 160 12.80 6.43 2.82
CA SER A 160 13.32 5.23 2.17
C SER A 160 12.17 4.38 1.62
N LEU A 161 12.19 4.14 0.31
CA LEU A 161 11.22 3.34 -0.45
C LEU A 161 11.94 2.19 -1.15
N SER A 162 11.47 0.96 -0.97
CA SER A 162 11.90 -0.19 -1.78
C SER A 162 11.13 -0.25 -3.12
N GLY A 163 11.65 -1.00 -4.10
CA GLY A 163 10.93 -1.27 -5.35
C GLY A 163 9.50 -1.78 -5.10
N PHE A 164 9.33 -2.70 -4.14
CA PHE A 164 8.00 -3.15 -3.72
C PHE A 164 7.07 -2.01 -3.25
N GLN A 165 7.58 -1.02 -2.52
CA GLN A 165 6.76 0.11 -2.06
C GLN A 165 6.41 1.07 -3.20
N TYR A 166 7.24 1.16 -4.24
CA TYR A 166 6.92 1.92 -5.45
C TYR A 166 5.76 1.29 -6.25
N LEU A 167 5.45 0.01 -6.08
CA LEU A 167 4.26 -0.61 -6.71
C LEU A 167 2.94 -0.01 -6.23
N PHE A 168 2.92 0.63 -5.04
CA PHE A 168 1.75 1.29 -4.47
C PHE A 168 1.53 2.69 -5.04
N LEU A 169 2.46 3.16 -5.88
CA LEU A 169 2.38 4.46 -6.49
C LEU A 169 1.19 4.50 -7.45
N ARG A 170 0.30 5.46 -7.25
CA ARG A 170 -0.81 5.72 -8.16
C ARG A 170 -0.91 7.21 -8.46
N GLN A 171 -1.54 7.52 -9.58
CA GLN A 171 -1.84 8.88 -9.96
C GLN A 171 -3.22 9.27 -9.44
N ALA A 172 -3.31 10.40 -8.73
CA ALA A 172 -4.59 11.02 -8.37
C ALA A 172 -5.19 11.75 -9.60
N ALA A 173 -6.46 12.15 -9.58
CA ALA A 173 -7.06 12.87 -10.71
C ALA A 173 -6.41 14.24 -10.96
N SER A 174 -5.81 14.84 -9.91
CA SER A 174 -4.95 16.03 -10.04
C SER A 174 -3.65 15.77 -10.82
N GLY A 175 -3.35 14.50 -11.09
CA GLY A 175 -2.16 13.99 -11.76
C GLY A 175 -0.91 13.91 -10.86
N HIS A 176 -1.04 14.20 -9.57
CA HIS A 176 0.03 13.98 -8.59
C HIS A 176 0.19 12.49 -8.28
N TRP A 177 1.43 12.07 -8.09
CA TRP A 177 1.76 10.73 -7.59
C TRP A 177 1.56 10.64 -6.09
N VAL A 178 0.92 9.56 -5.65
CA VAL A 178 0.68 9.27 -4.25
C VAL A 178 0.87 7.78 -3.97
N ILE A 179 1.50 7.47 -2.84
CA ILE A 179 1.42 6.16 -2.19
C ILE A 179 0.43 6.31 -1.02
N PRO A 180 -0.79 5.77 -1.13
CA PRO A 180 -1.74 5.80 -0.02
C PRO A 180 -1.29 4.80 1.05
N SER A 181 -1.36 5.22 2.31
CA SER A 181 -1.01 4.38 3.45
C SER A 181 -1.97 4.58 4.61
N PHE A 182 -2.10 3.55 5.44
CA PHE A 182 -2.91 3.59 6.65
C PHE A 182 -2.17 2.93 7.82
N CYS A 183 -2.27 3.53 9.01
CA CYS A 183 -1.73 2.96 10.23
C CYS A 183 -2.88 2.70 11.25
N PRO A 184 -3.23 1.43 11.54
CA PRO A 184 -4.25 1.08 12.53
C PRO A 184 -3.87 1.48 13.96
N THR A 185 -2.58 1.50 14.30
CA THR A 185 -2.12 1.88 15.65
C THR A 185 -2.39 3.35 15.95
N THR A 186 -2.04 4.24 15.02
CA THR A 186 -2.28 5.69 15.15
C THR A 186 -3.63 6.13 14.57
N LYS A 187 -4.40 5.18 14.02
CA LYS A 187 -5.70 5.40 13.36
C LYS A 187 -5.65 6.56 12.36
N SER A 188 -4.63 6.59 11.52
CA SER A 188 -4.37 7.72 10.62
C SER A 188 -4.02 7.24 9.22
N PHE A 189 -4.54 7.97 8.24
CA PHE A 189 -4.06 7.91 6.86
C PHE A 189 -2.75 8.67 6.75
N ILE A 190 -1.87 8.19 5.88
CA ILE A 190 -0.56 8.76 5.58
C ILE A 190 -0.39 8.74 4.06
N ASN A 191 -0.75 9.82 3.38
CA ASN A 191 -0.50 9.92 1.95
C ASN A 191 0.92 10.44 1.74
N ILE A 192 1.75 9.65 1.05
CA ILE A 192 3.10 10.04 0.65
C ILE A 192 3.01 10.56 -0.78
N HIS A 193 3.36 11.81 -1.01
CA HIS A 193 3.16 12.47 -2.32
C HIS A 193 4.34 13.42 -2.64
N HIS A 194 4.37 13.96 -3.86
CA HIS A 194 5.55 14.68 -4.39
C HIS A 194 6.84 13.89 -4.25
N ILE A 195 6.78 12.60 -4.60
CA ILE A 195 7.90 11.68 -4.48
C ILE A 195 8.93 12.01 -5.57
N GLN A 196 10.17 12.23 -5.16
CA GLN A 196 11.28 12.53 -6.06
C GLN A 196 12.46 11.62 -5.71
N PRO A 197 12.71 10.59 -6.52
CA PRO A 197 13.83 9.68 -6.29
C PRO A 197 15.16 10.42 -6.23
N LEU A 198 15.90 10.21 -5.15
CA LEU A 198 17.27 10.67 -4.96
C LEU A 198 18.26 9.54 -5.23
N THR A 199 17.85 8.31 -4.94
CA THR A 199 18.56 7.07 -5.24
C THR A 199 17.54 5.96 -5.47
N VAL A 200 18.01 4.76 -5.84
CA VAL A 200 17.19 3.53 -5.92
C VAL A 200 16.35 3.24 -4.67
N ARG A 201 16.73 3.78 -3.50
CA ARG A 201 16.04 3.51 -2.22
C ARG A 201 15.53 4.73 -1.48
N ASN A 202 15.93 5.94 -1.88
CA ASN A 202 15.62 7.14 -1.11
C ASN A 202 14.97 8.17 -2.02
N ALA A 203 13.98 8.88 -1.49
CA ALA A 203 13.31 9.95 -2.20
C ALA A 203 13.07 11.14 -1.28
N CYS A 204 13.03 12.34 -1.86
CA CYS A 204 12.32 13.46 -1.25
C CYS A 204 10.82 13.19 -1.36
N ALA A 205 10.06 13.50 -0.31
CA ALA A 205 8.61 13.31 -0.31
C ALA A 205 7.93 14.22 0.72
N HIS A 206 6.67 14.53 0.45
CA HIS A 206 5.75 15.15 1.40
C HIS A 206 4.83 14.10 2.02
N TYR A 207 4.35 14.39 3.23
CA TYR A 207 3.45 13.52 3.97
C TYR A 207 2.23 14.30 4.38
N ASP A 208 1.05 13.85 3.96
CA ASP A 208 -0.22 14.29 4.53
C ASP A 208 -0.71 13.23 5.51
N VAL A 209 -0.86 13.63 6.78
CA VAL A 209 -1.29 12.72 7.86
C VAL A 209 -2.62 13.20 8.38
N LYS A 210 -3.66 12.37 8.19
CA LYS A 210 -5.01 12.70 8.62
C LYS A 210 -5.59 11.61 9.52
N PRO A 211 -6.00 11.93 10.75
CA PRO A 211 -6.70 10.98 11.59
C PRO A 211 -7.98 10.47 10.91
N ILE A 212 -8.25 9.17 11.03
CA ILE A 212 -9.36 8.49 10.34
C ILE A 212 -10.72 9.13 10.63
N PHE A 213 -10.91 9.69 11.83
CA PHE A 213 -12.17 10.30 12.23
C PHE A 213 -12.43 11.67 11.57
N GLN A 214 -11.36 12.36 11.13
CA GLN A 214 -11.43 13.62 10.39
C GLN A 214 -11.31 13.43 8.88
N ALA A 215 -10.83 12.26 8.43
CA ALA A 215 -10.59 11.98 7.03
C ALA A 215 -11.89 11.90 6.23
N ASP A 216 -11.88 12.45 5.02
CA ASP A 216 -12.94 12.34 4.01
C ASP A 216 -12.59 11.20 3.03
N PRO A 217 -13.56 10.45 2.46
CA PRO A 217 -13.29 9.42 1.46
C PRO A 217 -12.34 9.85 0.34
N ALA A 218 -12.39 11.10 -0.09
CA ALA A 218 -11.50 11.64 -1.12
C ALA A 218 -10.01 11.42 -0.81
N ILE A 219 -9.61 11.27 0.47
CA ILE A 219 -8.22 10.99 0.85
C ILE A 219 -7.65 9.72 0.20
N LEU A 220 -8.49 8.72 -0.07
CA LEU A 220 -8.09 7.48 -0.74
C LEU A 220 -8.40 7.55 -2.23
N PHE A 221 -9.62 7.96 -2.61
CA PHE A 221 -10.11 7.82 -3.98
C PHE A 221 -9.53 8.91 -4.90
N ASN A 222 -9.61 10.18 -4.47
CA ASN A 222 -9.19 11.33 -5.25
C ASN A 222 -8.50 12.40 -4.37
N PRO A 223 -7.29 12.12 -3.86
CA PRO A 223 -6.62 13.07 -2.99
C PRO A 223 -6.12 14.28 -3.78
N TYR A 224 -6.37 15.47 -3.23
CA TYR A 224 -5.84 16.73 -3.74
C TYR A 224 -4.67 17.20 -2.88
N PHE A 225 -3.57 17.55 -3.53
CA PHE A 225 -2.39 18.10 -2.87
C PHE A 225 -2.13 19.50 -3.41
N LYS A 226 -2.05 20.48 -2.50
CA LYS A 226 -1.86 21.89 -2.85
C LYS A 226 -0.39 22.26 -3.10
N ASN A 227 0.53 21.54 -2.47
CA ASN A 227 1.94 21.90 -2.47
C ASN A 227 2.59 21.57 -3.82
N ASP A 228 3.56 22.37 -4.23
CA ASP A 228 4.45 22.01 -5.31
C ASP A 228 5.68 21.25 -4.79
N ILE A 229 6.47 20.77 -5.75
CA ILE A 229 7.81 20.24 -5.54
C ILE A 229 8.67 21.21 -4.71
N ASN A 230 9.21 20.76 -3.58
CA ASN A 230 10.16 21.55 -2.79
C ASN A 230 11.55 21.56 -3.45
N LEU A 231 11.77 22.53 -4.34
CA LEU A 231 13.01 22.68 -5.09
C LEU A 231 14.22 23.00 -4.21
N ASP A 232 14.05 23.67 -3.07
CA ASP A 232 15.17 24.02 -2.18
C ASP A 232 15.70 22.78 -1.45
N GLU A 233 14.79 21.93 -0.96
CA GLU A 233 15.13 20.63 -0.39
C GLU A 233 15.82 19.75 -1.44
N TRP A 234 15.27 19.70 -2.65
CA TRP A 234 15.84 18.96 -3.78
C TRP A 234 17.28 19.41 -4.08
N LYS A 235 17.49 20.72 -4.31
CA LYS A 235 18.81 21.30 -4.59
C LYS A 235 19.81 20.96 -3.50
N ARG A 236 19.38 21.00 -2.24
CA ARG A 236 20.22 20.65 -1.09
C ARG A 236 20.63 19.18 -1.10
N GLU A 237 19.70 18.26 -1.33
CA GLU A 237 20.00 16.82 -1.38
C GLU A 237 20.85 16.46 -2.61
N VAL A 238 20.54 17.01 -3.78
CA VAL A 238 21.35 16.85 -5.00
C VAL A 238 22.77 17.37 -4.79
N ARG A 239 22.96 18.52 -4.14
CA ARG A 239 24.30 19.04 -3.83
C ARG A 239 25.08 18.11 -2.90
N LYS A 240 24.42 17.52 -1.90
CA LYS A 240 25.05 16.50 -1.04
C LYS A 240 25.46 15.27 -1.85
N ILE A 241 24.61 14.79 -2.76
CA ILE A 241 24.93 13.67 -3.66
C ILE A 241 26.17 14.02 -4.49
N LYS A 242 26.15 15.13 -5.23
CA LYS A 242 27.29 15.61 -6.05
C LYS A 242 28.60 15.65 -5.28
N ASN A 243 28.59 16.19 -4.05
CA ASN A 243 29.78 16.29 -3.20
C ASN A 243 30.30 14.93 -2.71
N SER A 244 29.43 13.92 -2.62
CA SER A 244 29.78 12.57 -2.13
C SER A 244 30.20 11.60 -3.25
N LEU A 245 29.86 11.88 -4.52
CA LEU A 245 30.05 10.96 -5.64
C LEU A 245 31.50 10.46 -5.77
N SER A 246 32.48 11.36 -5.69
CA SER A 246 33.89 11.02 -5.82
C SER A 246 34.49 10.31 -4.58
N GLN A 247 33.77 10.29 -3.45
CA GLN A 247 34.22 9.66 -2.20
C GLN A 247 33.74 8.21 -2.05
N ASN A 248 32.82 7.78 -2.91
CA ASN A 248 32.25 6.44 -2.85
C ASN A 248 33.26 5.39 -3.33
N SER A 249 33.32 4.24 -2.67
CA SER A 249 34.25 3.15 -2.99
C SER A 249 34.11 2.60 -4.42
N GLY A 250 32.93 2.77 -5.03
CA GLY A 250 32.66 2.42 -6.43
C GLY A 250 32.99 3.50 -7.46
N ALA A 251 33.43 4.69 -7.04
CA ALA A 251 33.59 5.85 -7.94
C ALA A 251 34.56 5.57 -9.09
N ILE A 252 35.65 4.85 -8.80
CA ILE A 252 36.68 4.48 -9.80
C ILE A 252 36.11 3.59 -10.90
N ARG A 253 35.07 2.80 -10.64
CA ARG A 253 34.45 1.90 -11.63
C ARG A 253 33.25 2.51 -12.34
N ASN A 254 32.88 3.75 -12.01
CA ASN A 254 31.73 4.40 -12.60
C ASN A 254 32.15 5.13 -13.90
N ASN A 255 31.68 4.64 -15.05
CA ASN A 255 32.01 5.19 -16.38
C ASN A 255 31.68 6.69 -16.51
N PHE A 256 30.59 7.16 -15.89
CA PHE A 256 30.23 8.57 -15.91
C PHE A 256 31.25 9.41 -15.13
N LEU A 257 31.66 8.97 -13.93
CA LEU A 257 32.68 9.67 -13.15
C LEU A 257 34.06 9.64 -13.81
N GLN A 258 34.39 8.56 -14.53
CA GLN A 258 35.61 8.48 -15.33
C GLN A 258 35.62 9.49 -16.49
N ASP A 259 34.50 9.63 -17.22
CA ASP A 259 34.39 10.62 -18.32
C ASP A 259 34.52 12.05 -17.77
N LEU A 260 33.84 12.37 -16.65
CA LEU A 260 33.98 13.66 -15.98
C LEU A 260 35.44 13.95 -15.57
N TYR A 261 36.11 12.96 -14.98
CA TYR A 261 37.51 13.06 -14.59
C TYR A 261 38.43 13.31 -15.80
N SER A 262 38.23 12.59 -16.90
CA SER A 262 39.01 12.75 -18.14
C SER A 262 38.88 14.16 -18.75
N ARG A 263 37.77 14.84 -18.47
CA ARG A 263 37.47 16.21 -18.92
C ARG A 263 37.80 17.27 -17.86
N SER A 264 38.38 16.88 -16.72
CA SER A 264 38.66 17.77 -15.59
C SER A 264 37.43 18.49 -15.03
N ILE A 265 36.27 17.84 -15.08
CA ILE A 265 35.00 18.35 -14.54
C ILE A 265 34.75 17.68 -13.17
N ALA A 266 34.71 18.47 -12.10
CA ALA A 266 34.32 17.93 -10.79
C ALA A 266 32.79 17.76 -10.72
N PRO A 267 32.25 16.65 -10.14
CA PRO A 267 30.80 16.44 -10.03
C PRO A 267 30.05 17.58 -9.32
N ALA A 268 30.71 18.28 -8.40
CA ALA A 268 30.14 19.44 -7.70
C ALA A 268 29.85 20.64 -8.63
N PHE A 269 30.53 20.74 -9.78
CA PHE A 269 30.32 21.78 -10.78
C PHE A 269 29.31 21.40 -11.86
N LEU A 270 28.74 20.20 -11.80
CA LEU A 270 27.65 19.84 -12.70
C LEU A 270 26.51 20.87 -12.56
N PRO A 271 25.94 21.36 -13.67
CA PRO A 271 24.84 22.31 -13.62
C PRO A 271 23.66 21.80 -12.77
N PRO A 272 22.92 22.69 -12.06
CA PRO A 272 21.76 22.30 -11.27
C PRO A 272 20.60 21.74 -12.11
N GLU A 273 20.63 21.93 -13.43
CA GLU A 273 19.69 21.38 -14.41
C GLU A 273 19.83 19.87 -14.58
N ILE A 274 21.02 19.32 -14.27
CA ILE A 274 21.25 17.87 -14.29
C ILE A 274 20.57 17.25 -13.09
N GLY A 275 19.58 16.40 -13.39
CA GLY A 275 18.73 15.77 -12.39
C GLY A 275 17.64 16.69 -11.88
N LEU A 276 17.02 17.54 -12.70
CA LEU A 276 15.83 18.28 -12.27
C LEU A 276 14.67 17.32 -11.93
N PRO A 277 13.94 17.57 -10.83
CA PRO A 277 12.81 16.75 -10.47
C PRO A 277 11.66 17.08 -11.43
N VAL A 278 11.14 16.06 -12.11
CA VAL A 278 10.00 16.18 -13.00
C VAL A 278 8.84 15.37 -12.47
N ARG A 279 7.64 15.67 -12.96
CA ARG A 279 6.41 14.97 -12.53
C ARG A 279 6.53 13.45 -12.68
N HIS A 280 7.21 12.97 -13.71
CA HIS A 280 7.37 11.54 -14.00
C HIS A 280 8.64 10.93 -13.40
N SER A 281 9.39 11.65 -12.55
CA SER A 281 10.60 11.14 -11.90
C SER A 281 10.40 9.83 -11.12
N PRO A 282 9.24 9.53 -10.50
CA PRO A 282 9.03 8.24 -9.84
C PRO A 282 9.17 7.01 -10.75
N TYR A 283 9.13 7.15 -12.08
CA TYR A 283 9.37 6.05 -13.02
C TYR A 283 10.86 5.79 -13.28
N ILE A 284 11.74 6.66 -12.82
CA ILE A 284 13.18 6.54 -13.00
C ILE A 284 13.75 5.85 -11.76
N GLU A 285 14.17 4.61 -11.92
CA GLU A 285 14.76 3.83 -10.83
C GLU A 285 16.16 4.32 -10.44
N THR A 286 16.87 4.92 -11.39
CA THR A 286 18.25 5.40 -11.18
C THR A 286 18.29 6.72 -10.41
N SER A 287 19.44 6.98 -9.80
CA SER A 287 19.77 8.29 -9.23
C SER A 287 19.60 9.40 -10.28
N PRO A 288 19.17 10.61 -9.89
CA PRO A 288 19.09 11.76 -10.80
C PRO A 288 20.47 12.21 -11.31
N ILE A 289 21.56 11.74 -10.69
CA ILE A 289 22.98 11.99 -11.03
C ILE A 289 23.79 10.72 -10.79
#